data_AF-A0A450XFU4-F1
#
_entry.id   AF-A0A450XFU4-F1
#
_cell.length_a   1.000
_cell.length_b   1.000
_cell.length_c   1.000
_cell.angle_alpha   90.00
_cell.angle_beta   90.00
_cell.angle_gamma   90.00
#
_symmetry.space_group_name_H-M   'P 1'
#
loop_
_entity.id
_entity.type
_entity.pdbx_description
1 polymer ?
#
loop_
_entity_poly.entity_id
_entity_poly.type
_entity_poly.pdbx_seq_one_letter_code
_entity_poly.pdbx_strand_id
1 'polypeptide(L)' 'MGLFLEIGCGTGFVLSGIAEAFPEAKLVGTDAFSAGLAYAARRVPGAALYQMDARCLP' A
#
# COMPACT_ATOMS: atom_id res chain seq x y z
N MET A 1 -11.67 13.39 4.98
CA MET A 1 -10.53 12.69 4.35
C MET A 1 -10.43 11.29 4.93
N GLY A 2 -10.58 10.24 4.11
CA GLY A 2 -10.46 8.84 4.56
C GLY A 2 -9.02 8.31 4.46
N LEU A 3 -8.73 7.25 5.21
CA LEU A 3 -7.50 6.46 5.10
C LEU A 3 -7.85 5.11 4.46
N PHE A 4 -7.13 4.72 3.42
CA PHE A 4 -7.25 3.40 2.80
C PHE A 4 -6.02 2.57 3.15
N LEU A 5 -6.23 1.35 3.64
CA LEU A 5 -5.18 0.38 3.94
C LEU A 5 -5.35 -0.84 3.03
N GLU A 6 -4.34 -1.14 2.23
CA GLU A 6 -4.23 -2.38 1.47
C GLU A 6 -3.37 -3.41 2.22
N ILE A 7 -3.92 -4.61 2.45
CA ILE A 7 -3.20 -5.76 3.01
C ILE A 7 -2.78 -6.67 1.86
N GLY A 8 -1.48 -6.94 1.75
CA GLY A 8 -0.89 -7.68 0.63
C GLY A 8 -0.76 -6.83 -0.63
N CYS A 9 -0.23 -5.61 -0.51
CA CYS A 9 -0.15 -4.65 -1.62
C CYS A 9 0.86 -5.06 -2.72
N GLY A 10 1.74 -6.03 -2.45
CA GLY A 10 2.71 -6.53 -3.41
C GLY A 10 3.56 -5.42 -4.03
N THR A 11 3.51 -5.32 -5.36
CA THR A 11 4.23 -4.27 -6.12
C THR A 11 3.46 -2.94 -6.22
N GLY A 12 2.30 -2.82 -5.56
CA GLY A 12 1.46 -1.63 -5.55
C GLY A 12 0.61 -1.44 -6.82
N PHE A 13 0.31 -2.51 -7.56
CA PHE A 13 -0.49 -2.42 -8.80
C PHE A 13 -1.95 -2.00 -8.54
N VAL A 14 -2.58 -2.58 -7.53
CA VAL A 14 -3.94 -2.20 -7.14
C VAL A 14 -3.91 -0.85 -6.44
N LEU A 15 -2.98 -0.66 -5.49
CA LEU A 15 -2.76 0.60 -4.79
C LEU A 15 -2.64 1.82 -5.73
N SER A 16 -1.99 1.68 -6.90
CA SER A 16 -1.91 2.78 -7.87
C SER A 16 -3.25 3.13 -8.49
N GLY A 17 -4.09 2.14 -8.81
CA GLY A 17 -5.45 2.40 -9.27
C GLY A 17 -6.31 3.08 -8.19
N ILE A 18 -6.11 2.73 -6.92
CA ILE A 18 -6.77 3.41 -5.80
C ILE A 18 -6.29 4.87 -5.69
N ALA A 19 -4.99 5.13 -5.87
CA ALA A 19 -4.45 6.49 -5.87
C ALA A 19 -5.04 7.37 -6.97
N GLU A 20 -5.27 6.80 -8.16
CA GLU A 20 -5.90 7.51 -9.27
C GLU A 20 -7.39 7.77 -9.03
N ALA A 21 -8.11 6.79 -8.49
CA ALA A 21 -9.55 6.88 -8.25
C ALA A 21 -9.90 7.77 -7.05
N PHE A 22 -9.02 7.86 -6.06
CA PHE A 22 -9.22 8.64 -4.84
C PHE A 22 -8.01 9.53 -4.53
N PRO A 23 -7.77 10.60 -5.30
CA PRO A 23 -6.55 11.42 -5.17
C PRO A 23 -6.38 12.09 -3.79
N GLU A 24 -7.49 12.28 -3.07
CA GLU A 24 -7.49 12.88 -1.73
C GLU A 24 -7.34 11.86 -0.59
N ALA A 25 -7.40 10.55 -0.89
CA ALA A 25 -7.26 9.53 0.13
C ALA A 25 -5.82 9.42 0.61
N LYS A 26 -5.64 9.26 1.93
CA LYS A 26 -4.35 8.81 2.47
C LYS A 26 -4.24 7.31 2.21
N LEU A 27 -3.12 6.88 1.66
CA LEU A 27 -2.90 5.48 1.28
C LEU A 27 -1.86 4.83 2.16
N VAL A 28 -2.16 3.62 2.63
CA VAL A 28 -1.22 2.73 3.31
C VAL A 28 -1.23 1.39 2.59
N GLY A 29 -0.05 0.88 2.26
CA GLY A 29 0.13 -0.48 1.74
C GLY A 29 0.95 -1.31 2.71
N THR A 30 0.55 -2.57 2.90
CA THR A 30 1.30 -3.53 3.72
C THR A 30 1.55 -4.82 2.95
N ASP A 31 2.71 -5.43 3.17
CA ASP A 31 3.02 -6.75 2.60
C ASP A 31 3.89 -7.55 3.57
N ALA A 32 3.77 -8.88 3.55
CA ALA A 32 4.60 -9.76 4.36
C ALA A 32 6.07 -9.74 3.88
N PHE A 33 6.30 -9.50 2.59
CA PHE A 33 7.62 -9.49 1.97
C PHE A 33 8.03 -8.09 1.53
N SER A 34 9.19 -7.63 2.00
CA SER A 34 9.72 -6.30 1.66
C SER A 34 10.09 -6.14 0.18
N ALA A 35 10.32 -7.23 -0.55
CA ALA A 35 10.71 -7.20 -1.96
C ALA A 35 9.69 -6.46 -2.84
N GLY A 36 8.39 -6.66 -2.61
CA GLY A 36 7.32 -5.96 -3.34
C GLY A 36 7.25 -4.47 -3.02
N LEU A 37 7.51 -4.11 -1.75
CA LEU A 37 7.38 -2.74 -1.26
C LEU A 37 8.32 -1.76 -1.96
N ALA A 38 9.52 -2.19 -2.36
CA ALA A 38 10.43 -1.34 -3.14
C ALA A 38 9.84 -0.93 -4.51
N TYR A 39 9.07 -1.82 -5.13
CA TYR A 39 8.34 -1.50 -6.37
C TYR A 39 7.11 -0.64 -6.08
N ALA A 40 6.36 -0.96 -5.01
CA ALA A 40 5.20 -0.17 -4.59
C ALA A 40 5.58 1.28 -4.28
N ALA A 41 6.72 1.52 -3.61
CA ALA A 41 7.22 2.86 -3.28
C ALA A 41 7.52 3.69 -4.54
N ARG A 42 8.02 3.04 -5.60
CA ARG A 42 8.27 3.71 -6.89
C ARG A 42 6.98 3.97 -7.66
N ARG A 43 6.02 3.04 -7.59
CA ARG A 43 4.74 3.12 -8.31
C ARG A 43 3.77 4.11 -7.65
N VAL A 44 3.75 4.18 -6.33
CA VAL A 44 2.86 5.03 -5.54
C VAL A 44 3.67 5.80 -4.49
N PRO A 45 4.43 6.83 -4.87
CA PRO A 45 5.34 7.54 -3.97
C PRO A 45 4.65 8.28 -2.81
N GLY A 46 3.33 8.52 -2.91
CA GLY A 46 2.53 9.12 -1.84
C GLY A 46 1.97 8.14 -0.80
N ALA A 47 2.14 6.84 -0.99
CA ALA A 47 1.65 5.84 -0.04
C ALA A 47 2.67 5.58 1.08
N ALA A 48 2.18 5.43 2.31
CA ALA A 48 2.99 4.88 3.39
C ALA A 48 3.04 3.35 3.26
N LEU A 49 4.23 2.76 3.36
CA LEU A 49 4.42 1.33 3.14
C LEU A 49 5.08 0.66 4.35
N TYR A 50 4.51 -0.45 4.80
CA TYR A 50 5.03 -1.20 5.94
C TYR A 50 5.16 -2.69 5.62
N GLN A 51 6.27 -3.29 6.04
CA GLN A 51 6.35 -4.74 6.08
C GLN A 51 5.57 -5.24 7.30
N MET A 52 4.66 -6.18 7.08
CA MET A 52 3.76 -6.67 8.13
C MET A 52 3.24 -8.07 7.79
N ASP A 53 3.23 -8.97 8.78
CA ASP A 53 2.48 -10.22 8.69
C ASP A 53 1.03 -9.97 9.09
N ALA A 54 0.12 -10.06 8.12
CA ALA A 54 -1.30 -9.83 8.33
C ALA A 54 -1.94 -10.81 9.34
N ARG A 55 -1.32 -11.96 9.59
CA ARG A 55 -1.79 -12.95 10.58
C ARG A 55 -1.57 -12.48 12.02
N CYS A 56 -0.77 -11.43 12.21
CA CYS A 56 -0.49 -10.82 13.52
C CYS A 56 -1.26 -9.50 13.73
N LEU A 57 -2.19 -9.15 12.84
CA LEU A 57 -3.11 -8.04 13.06
C LEU A 57 -4.11 -8.39 14.18
N PRO A 58 -4.51 -7.40 15.00
CA PRO A 58 -5.50 -7.57 16.06
C PRO A 58 -6.90 -7.91 15.52
#